data_AF-A0A915I584-F1
#
_entry.id   AF-A0A915I584-F1
#
_cell.length_a   1.000
_cell.length_b   1.000
_cell.length_c   1.000
_cell.angle_alpha   90.00
_cell.angle_beta   90.00
_cell.angle_gamma   90.00
#
_symmetry.space_group_name_H-M   'P 1'
#
loop_
_entity.id
_entity.type
_entity.pdbx_description
1 polymer ?
#
loop_
_entity_poly.entity_id
_entity_poly.type
_entity_poly.pdbx_seq_one_letter_code
_entity_poly.pdbx_strand_id
1 'polypeptide(L)'
;MSILTENRSDSFLSSLIEKDLAKKIQVSIKTEDILRKAIKLLCITVYTTEAGFLQSQLIIQFLFVHLKMIEKFSLNRWILIDFDEL
;
A
#
# COMPACT_ATOMS: atom_id res chain seq x y z
N MET A 1 1.00 -4.66 16.09
CA MET A 1 1.45 -4.88 14.70
C MET A 1 0.27 -5.53 13.97
N SER A 2 -0.58 -4.77 13.28
CA SER A 2 -1.74 -5.35 12.57
C SER A 2 -1.34 -5.64 11.13
N ILE A 3 -1.40 -6.91 10.75
CA ILE A 3 -1.26 -7.35 9.36
C ILE A 3 -2.68 -7.40 8.82
N LEU A 4 -3.13 -6.32 8.17
CA LEU A 4 -4.36 -6.32 7.39
C LEU A 4 -4.05 -7.00 6.05
N THR A 5 -4.22 -8.32 5.99
CA THR A 5 -4.23 -9.06 4.73
C THR A 5 -5.68 -9.40 4.39
N GLU A 6 -6.46 -8.40 4.01
CA GLU A 6 -7.69 -8.67 3.27
C GLU A 6 -7.31 -9.04 1.84
N ASN A 7 -7.47 -10.32 1.52
CA ASN A 7 -7.29 -10.87 0.18
C ASN A 7 -8.49 -10.47 -0.71
N ARG A 8 -8.65 -9.17 -1.00
CA ARG A 8 -9.61 -8.71 -2.01
C ARG A 8 -8.99 -8.88 -3.39
N SER A 9 -9.72 -9.50 -4.33
CA SER A 9 -9.25 -9.77 -5.69
C SER A 9 -8.72 -8.52 -6.41
N ASP A 10 -9.26 -7.35 -6.08
CA ASP A 10 -8.91 -6.08 -6.75
C ASP A 10 -7.93 -5.20 -5.94
N SER A 11 -7.20 -5.80 -5.00
CA SER A 11 -6.22 -5.06 -4.20
C SER A 11 -4.92 -4.80 -4.96
N PHE A 12 -4.20 -3.75 -4.56
CA PHE A 12 -2.86 -3.46 -5.08
C PHE A 12 -1.92 -4.67 -4.93
N LEU A 13 -1.98 -5.40 -3.81
CA LEU A 13 -1.19 -6.62 -3.61
C LEU A 13 -1.57 -7.72 -4.60
N SER A 14 -2.89 -7.94 -4.79
CA SER A 14 -3.41 -8.97 -5.70
C SER A 14 -2.95 -8.74 -7.14
N SER A 15 -3.01 -7.49 -7.62
CA SER A 15 -2.51 -7.10 -8.94
C SER A 15 -1.02 -7.40 -9.15
N LEU A 16 -0.21 -7.30 -8.09
CA LEU A 16 1.22 -7.61 -8.15
C LEU A 16 1.49 -9.13 -8.06
N ILE A 17 0.72 -9.87 -7.26
CA ILE A 17 0.84 -11.34 -7.14
C ILE A 17 0.46 -12.02 -8.46
N GLU A 18 -0.62 -11.60 -9.11
CA GLU A 18 -1.07 -12.16 -10.41
C GLU A 18 -0.02 -12.01 -11.53
N LYS A 19 0.87 -11.03 -11.39
CA LYS A 19 1.94 -10.73 -12.35
C LYS A 19 3.30 -11.29 -11.91
N ASP A 20 3.33 -12.06 -10.82
CA ASP A 20 4.55 -12.58 -10.19
C ASP A 20 5.58 -11.49 -9.85
N LEU A 21 5.11 -10.31 -9.41
CA LEU A 21 5.96 -9.16 -9.08
C LEU A 21 6.21 -9.02 -7.56
N ALA A 22 5.26 -9.43 -6.73
CA ALA A 22 5.38 -9.30 -5.28
C ALA A 22 4.78 -10.49 -4.55
N LYS A 23 5.30 -10.75 -3.34
CA LYS A 23 4.82 -11.81 -2.44
C LYS A 23 4.00 -11.25 -1.29
N LYS A 24 4.34 -10.04 -0.83
CA LYS A 24 3.74 -9.42 0.36
C LYS A 24 3.91 -7.90 0.31
N ILE A 25 2.97 -7.18 0.91
CA ILE A 25 3.10 -5.75 1.21
C ILE A 25 2.96 -5.55 2.72
N GLN A 26 3.69 -4.59 3.25
CA GLN A 26 3.54 -4.07 4.60
C GLN A 26 3.37 -2.55 4.53
N VAL A 27 2.35 -2.03 5.20
CA VAL A 27 2.12 -0.59 5.35
C VAL A 27 2.41 -0.21 6.80
N SER A 28 3.13 0.89 7.01
CA SER A 28 3.46 1.39 8.34
C SER A 28 3.52 2.92 8.34
N ILE A 29 3.29 3.53 9.50
CA ILE A 29 3.53 4.96 9.70
C ILE A 29 4.77 5.08 10.58
N LYS A 30 5.79 5.75 10.09
CA LYS A 30 7.01 6.08 10.86
C LYS A 30 6.95 7.54 11.27
N THR A 31 7.41 7.84 12.48
CA THR A 31 7.61 9.22 12.93
C THR A 31 9.10 9.48 12.95
N GLU A 32 9.54 10.46 12.19
CA GLU A 32 10.94 10.89 12.09
C GLU A 32 11.06 12.31 12.61
N ASP A 33 12.05 12.57 13.45
CA ASP A 33 12.37 13.93 13.88
C ASP A 33 13.36 14.58 12.91
N ILE A 34 12.84 15.44 12.04
CA ILE A 34 13.63 16.16 11.04
C ILE A 34 13.53 17.65 11.36
N LEU A 35 14.67 18.32 11.56
CA LEU A 35 14.74 19.76 11.84
C LEU A 35 13.87 20.21 13.03
N ARG A 36 13.85 19.41 14.12
CA ARG A 36 13.04 19.64 15.33
C ARG A 36 11.52 19.65 15.09
N LYS A 37 11.07 19.04 14.00
CA LYS A 37 9.66 18.79 13.73
C LYS A 37 9.44 17.28 13.58
N ALA A 38 8.44 16.77 14.29
CA ALA A 38 7.97 15.41 14.10
C ALA A 38 7.24 15.30 12.75
N ILE A 39 7.79 14.52 11.82
CA ILE A 39 7.19 14.23 10.52
C ILE A 39 6.68 12.80 10.54
N LYS A 40 5.42 12.61 10.17
CA LYS A 40 4.84 11.28 9.96
C LYS A 40 5.01 10.87 8.49
N LEU A 41 5.65 9.74 8.27
CA LEU A 41 5.88 9.13 6.95
C LEU A 41 5.01 7.89 6.80
N LEU A 42 4.21 7.84 5.74
CA LEU A 42 3.56 6.61 5.31
C LEU A 42 4.56 5.78 4.50
N CYS A 43 4.95 4.63 5.03
CA CYS A 43 5.89 3.72 4.40
C CYS A 43 5.15 2.47 3.87
N ILE A 44 5.26 2.24 2.57
CA ILE A 44 4.77 1.02 1.90
C ILE A 44 5.99 0.18 1.53
N THR A 45 6.17 -0.96 2.17
CA THR A 45 7.25 -1.91 1.91
C THR A 45 6.70 -3.06 1.09
N VAL A 46 7.27 -3.30 -0.09
CA VAL A 46 6.89 -4.39 -0.99
C VAL A 46 7.99 -5.45 -0.98
N TYR A 47 7.62 -6.68 -0.65
CA TYR A 47 8.52 -7.84 -0.72
C TYR A 47 8.39 -8.43 -2.13
N THR A 48 9.38 -8.16 -2.98
CA THR A 48 9.34 -8.50 -4.40
C THR A 48 9.82 -9.93 -4.68
N THR A 49 9.40 -10.47 -5.82
CA THR A 49 10.09 -11.60 -6.47
C THR A 49 11.35 -11.10 -7.17
N GLU A 50 12.13 -12.00 -7.78
CA GLU A 50 13.28 -11.61 -8.61
C GLU A 50 12.82 -10.81 -9.85
N ALA A 51 11.75 -11.26 -10.52
CA ALA A 51 11.13 -10.54 -11.63
C ALA A 51 10.63 -9.15 -11.20
N GLY A 52 9.97 -9.06 -10.04
CA GLY A 52 9.51 -7.79 -9.49
C GLY A 52 10.62 -6.83 -9.09
N PHE A 53 11.77 -7.35 -8.65
CA PHE A 53 12.94 -6.52 -8.36
C PHE A 53 13.48 -5.87 -9.65
N LEU A 54 13.65 -6.66 -10.71
CA LEU A 54 14.07 -6.16 -12.03
C LEU A 54 13.06 -5.18 -12.64
N GLN A 55 11.77 -5.35 -12.31
CA GLN A 55 10.67 -4.52 -12.79
C GLN A 55 10.12 -3.57 -11.71
N SER A 56 10.96 -3.12 -10.78
CA SER A 56 10.53 -2.25 -9.67
C SER A 56 9.81 -0.98 -10.13
N GLN A 57 10.16 -0.44 -11.30
CA GLN A 57 9.45 0.69 -11.92
C GLN A 57 7.96 0.38 -12.17
N LEU A 58 7.65 -0.84 -12.62
CA LEU A 58 6.28 -1.27 -12.90
C LEU A 58 5.46 -1.36 -11.60
N ILE A 59 6.07 -1.81 -10.51
CA ILE A 59 5.44 -1.84 -9.17
C ILE A 59 5.05 -0.42 -8.73
N ILE A 60 5.95 0.56 -8.93
CA ILE A 60 5.69 1.97 -8.62
C ILE A 60 4.56 2.52 -9.50
N GLN A 61 4.54 2.19 -10.79
CA GLN A 61 3.45 2.59 -11.70
C GLN A 61 2.10 2.04 -11.23
N PHE A 62 2.03 0.76 -10.83
CA PHE A 62 0.82 0.16 -10.29
C PHE A 62 0.35 0.85 -9.00
N LEU A 63 1.27 1.26 -8.13
CA LEU A 63 0.95 2.01 -6.91
C LEU A 63 0.26 3.33 -7.25
N PHE A 64 0.81 4.11 -8.19
CA PHE A 64 0.21 5.38 -8.60
C PHE A 64 -1.15 5.20 -9.28
N VAL A 65 -1.33 4.14 -10.07
CA VAL A 65 -2.64 3.81 -10.65
C VAL A 65 -3.67 3.54 -9.54
N HIS A 66 -3.31 2.74 -8.53
CA HIS A 66 -4.21 2.46 -7.40
C HIS A 66 -4.53 3.71 -6.58
N LEU A 67 -3.53 4.57 -6.30
CA LEU A 67 -3.75 5.83 -5.59
C LEU A 67 -4.71 6.76 -6.36
N LYS A 68 -4.55 6.86 -7.68
CA LYS A 68 -5.48 7.63 -8.53
C LYS A 68 -6.89 7.06 -8.54
N MET A 69 -7.03 5.73 -8.50
CA MET A 69 -8.36 5.12 -8.36
C MET A 69 -8.99 5.51 -7.02
N ILE A 70 -8.26 5.41 -5.92
CA ILE A 70 -8.74 5.80 -4.58
C ILE A 70 -9.19 7.26 -4.56
N GLU A 71 -8.40 8.16 -5.16
CA GLU A 71 -8.76 9.58 -5.30
C GLU A 71 -10.05 9.76 -6.11
N LYS A 72 -10.15 9.12 -7.28
CA LYS A 72 -11.31 9.24 -8.18
C LYS A 72 -12.59 8.69 -7.57
N PHE A 73 -12.51 7.59 -6.84
CA PHE A 73 -13.69 6.94 -6.25
C PHE A 73 -14.11 7.53 -4.91
N SER A 74 -13.41 8.56 -4.39
CA SER A 74 -13.73 9.25 -3.11
C SER A 74 -14.16 8.23 -2.05
N LEU A 75 -13.21 7.40 -1.58
CA LEU A 75 -13.38 6.36 -0.55
C LEU A 75 -14.79 6.38 0.05
N ASN A 76 -15.66 5.51 -0.47
CA ASN A 76 -17.03 5.37 0.01
C ASN A 76 -17.01 5.41 1.53
N ARG A 77 -17.73 6.37 2.13
CA ARG A 77 -17.75 6.64 3.59
C ARG A 77 -17.84 5.39 4.46
N TRP A 78 -18.38 4.29 3.93
CA TRP A 78 -18.54 3.01 4.60
C TRP A 78 -17.20 2.31 4.94
N ILE A 79 -16.11 2.60 4.23
CA ILE A 79 -14.78 2.05 4.58
C ILE A 79 -14.21 2.70 5.85
N LEU A 80 -14.64 3.93 6.16
CA LEU A 80 -14.19 4.66 7.36
C LEU A 80 -14.92 4.19 8.63
N ILE A 81 -16.09 3.57 8.51
CA ILE A 81 -16.91 3.17 9.67
C ILE A 81 -16.24 2.04 10.48
N ASP A 82 -15.46 1.17 9.83
CA ASP A 82 -14.74 0.08 10.51
C ASP A 82 -13.54 0.56 11.36
N PHE A 83 -13.19 1.85 11.33
CA PHE A 83 -12.05 2.40 12.10
C PHE A 83 -12.47 3.09 13.41
N ASP A 84 -13.76 3.33 13.67
CA ASP A 84 -14.24 4.03 14.87
C ASP A 84 -14.55 3.08 16.06
N GLU A 85 -14.36 1.76 15.92
CA GLU A 85 -14.56 0.76 17.00
C GLU A 85 -13.27 0.15 17.59
N LEU A 86 -12.09 0.78 17.40
CA LEU A 86 -10.80 0.33 17.98
C LEU A 86 -10.14 1.35 18.92
#